data_AF-A0A3D3LS72-F1
#
_entry.id   AF-A0A3D3LS72-F1
#
_cell.length_a   1.000
_cell.length_b   1.000
_cell.length_c   1.000
_cell.angle_alpha   90.00
_cell.angle_beta   90.00
_cell.angle_gamma   90.00
#
_symmetry.space_group_name_H-M   'P 1'
#
loop_
_entity.id
_entity.type
_entity.pdbx_description
1 polymer ?
#
loop_
_entity_poly.entity_id
_entity_poly.type
_entity_poly.pdbx_seq_one_letter_code
_entity_poly.pdbx_strand_id
1 'polypeptide(L)' 'MKEVYSKYINQYLSHLKNNKKYSSNTLISYENDLTQFEKFLVTSGFGFEDVDLNVLKSFL' A
#
# COMPACT_ATOMS: atom_id res chain seq x y z
N MET A 1 10.06 -12.17 3.28
CA MET A 1 10.41 -11.11 2.30
C MET A 1 10.44 -9.80 3.05
N LYS A 2 11.42 -8.93 2.79
CA LYS A 2 11.49 -7.60 3.39
C LYS A 2 10.62 -6.70 2.53
N GLU A 3 9.55 -6.18 3.10
CA GLU A 3 8.72 -5.15 2.47
C GLU A 3 9.63 -3.98 2.06
N VAL A 4 9.60 -3.62 0.78
CA VAL A 4 10.45 -2.60 0.16
C VAL A 4 9.92 -1.20 0.48
N TYR A 5 8.61 -1.10 0.70
CA TYR A 5 7.86 0.14 0.78
C TYR A 5 7.21 0.38 2.15
N SER A 6 7.51 -0.41 3.18
CA SER A 6 6.93 -0.24 4.54
C SER A 6 7.08 1.19 5.05
N LYS A 7 8.19 1.87 4.72
CA LYS A 7 8.40 3.26 5.12
C LYS A 7 7.30 4.19 4.59
N TYR A 8 6.94 4.06 3.31
CA TYR A 8 5.91 4.89 2.68
C TYR A 8 4.51 4.53 3.15
N ILE A 9 4.22 3.23 3.30
CA ILE A 9 2.95 2.73 3.85
C ILE A 9 2.76 3.27 5.27
N ASN A 10 3.76 3.16 6.13
CA ASN A 10 3.69 3.66 7.51
C ASN A 10 3.53 5.18 7.60
N GLN A 11 4.21 5.94 6.72
CA GLN A 11 4.04 7.40 6.65
C GLN A 11 2.61 7.77 6.25
N TYR A 12 2.05 7.08 5.25
CA TYR A 12 0.69 7.31 4.79
C TYR A 12 -0.36 6.94 5.86
N LEU A 13 -0.24 5.76 6.48
CA LEU A 13 -1.15 5.34 7.56
C LEU A 13 -1.06 6.28 8.79
N SER A 14 0.14 6.77 9.12
CA SER A 14 0.32 7.77 10.18
C SER A 14 -0.38 9.08 9.85
N HIS A 15 -0.33 9.53 8.59
CA HIS A 15 -1.08 10.70 8.14
C HIS A 15 -2.60 10.47 8.27
N LEU A 16 -3.12 9.32 7.84
CA LEU A 16 -4.54 8.99 7.97
C LEU A 16 -4.99 8.94 9.43
N LYS A 17 -4.18 8.38 10.31
CA LYS A 17 -4.44 8.33 11.75
C LYS A 17 -4.47 9.72 12.38
N ASN A 18 -3.43 10.51 12.17
CA ASN A 18 -3.22 11.75 12.93
C ASN A 18 -3.94 12.95 12.32
N ASN A 19 -3.99 13.05 10.99
CA ASN A 19 -4.56 14.20 10.28
C ASN A 19 -6.02 13.97 9.89
N LYS A 20 -6.37 12.74 9.48
CA LYS A 20 -7.73 12.40 9.05
C LYS A 20 -8.57 11.69 10.12
N LYS A 21 -7.94 11.28 11.23
CA LYS A 21 -8.59 10.59 12.37
C LYS A 21 -9.35 9.33 11.95
N TYR A 22 -8.80 8.57 11.01
CA TYR A 22 -9.41 7.31 10.59
C TYR A 22 -9.39 6.29 11.74
N SER A 23 -10.41 5.44 11.78
CA SER A 23 -10.53 4.41 12.82
C SER A 23 -9.42 3.37 12.72
N SER A 24 -9.08 2.73 13.84
CA SER A 24 -8.07 1.65 13.85
C SER A 24 -8.43 0.52 12.88
N ASN A 25 -9.70 0.12 12.79
CA ASN A 25 -10.15 -0.93 11.88
C ASN A 25 -9.97 -0.53 10.41
N THR A 26 -10.23 0.74 10.08
CA THR A 26 -9.98 1.28 8.73
C THR A 26 -8.50 1.28 8.40
N LEU A 27 -7.65 1.70 9.34
CA LEU A 27 -6.19 1.72 9.16
C LEU A 27 -5.64 0.31 8.93
N ILE A 28 -6.11 -0.68 9.70
CA ILE A 28 -5.72 -2.09 9.55
C ILE A 28 -6.15 -2.62 8.17
N SER A 29 -7.38 -2.31 7.72
CA SER A 29 -7.82 -2.70 6.37
C SER A 29 -6.92 -2.10 5.31
N TYR A 30 -6.60 -0.81 5.41
CA TYR A 30 -5.73 -0.14 4.43
C TYR A 30 -4.30 -0.68 4.48
N GLU A 31 -3.76 -0.96 5.66
CA GLU A 31 -2.46 -1.62 5.80
C GLU A 31 -2.45 -2.97 5.06
N ASN A 32 -3.48 -3.80 5.29
CA ASN A 32 -3.60 -5.09 4.62
C ASN A 32 -3.70 -4.95 3.09
N ASP A 33 -4.48 -3.99 2.58
CA ASP A 33 -4.64 -3.77 1.14
C ASP A 33 -3.34 -3.26 0.50
N LEU A 34 -2.67 -2.30 1.15
CA LEU A 34 -1.41 -1.73 0.67
C LEU A 34 -0.28 -2.76 0.67
N THR A 35 -0.17 -3.59 1.71
CA THR A 35 0.84 -4.66 1.79
C THR A 35 0.57 -5.75 0.76
N GLN A 36 -0.70 -6.09 0.49
CA GLN A 36 -1.07 -7.01 -0.60
C GLN A 36 -0.68 -6.44 -1.97
N PHE A 37 -0.94 -5.16 -2.20
CA PHE A 37 -0.56 -4.51 -3.46
C PHE A 37 0.96 -4.43 -3.63
N GLU A 38 1.71 -4.09 -2.57
CA GLU A 38 3.17 -4.15 -2.59
C GLU A 38 3.68 -5.54 -2.97
N LYS A 39 3.13 -6.58 -2.35
CA LYS A 39 3.51 -7.96 -2.65
C LYS A 39 3.24 -8.31 -4.10
N PHE A 40 2.12 -7.84 -4.67
CA PHE A 40 1.84 -7.98 -6.09
C PHE A 40 2.92 -7.29 -6.94
N LEU A 41 3.21 -6.02 -6.69
CA LEU A 41 4.22 -5.27 -7.46
C LEU A 41 5.58 -5.97 -7.44
N VAL A 42 6.06 -6.35 -6.26
CA VAL A 42 7.35 -7.06 -6.10
C VAL A 42 7.36 -8.40 -6.84
N THR A 43 6.26 -9.16 -6.76
CA THR A 43 6.16 -10.48 -7.41
C THR A 43 6.07 -10.36 -8.94
N SER A 44 5.45 -9.30 -9.43
CA SER A 44 5.30 -9.00 -10.86
C SER A 44 6.49 -8.25 -11.46
N GLY A 45 7.47 -7.86 -10.64
CA GLY A 45 8.66 -7.13 -11.07
C GLY A 45 8.41 -5.64 -11.36
N PHE A 46 7.34 -5.06 -10.81
CA PHE A 46 6.99 -3.64 -10.95
C PHE A 46 7.54 -2.80 -9.78
N GLY A 47 8.00 -1.59 -10.11
CA GLY A 47 8.22 -0.49 -9.19
C GLY A 47 6.94 0.34 -8.98
N PHE A 48 7.00 1.31 -8.06
CA PHE A 48 5.89 2.27 -7.90
C PHE A 48 5.76 3.22 -9.09
N GLU A 49 6.89 3.56 -9.70
CA GLU A 49 7.00 4.37 -10.92
C GLU A 49 6.31 3.72 -12.13
N ASP A 50 6.12 2.40 -12.10
CA ASP A 50 5.44 1.65 -13.15
C ASP A 50 3.91 1.61 -12.96
N VAL A 51 3.40 2.10 -11.83
CA VAL A 51 1.98 2.00 -11.50
C VAL A 51 1.16 2.95 -12.36
N ASP A 52 0.44 2.37 -13.31
CA ASP A 52 -0.61 3.01 -14.09
C ASP A 52 -1.97 2.32 -13.88
N LEU A 53 -2.98 2.74 -14.64
CA LEU A 53 -4.31 2.13 -14.58
C LEU A 53 -4.33 0.67 -15.03
N ASN A 54 -3.40 0.24 -15.89
CA ASN A 54 -3.35 -1.14 -16.37
C ASN A 54 -2.74 -2.05 -15.31
N VAL A 55 -1.65 -1.63 -14.68
CA VAL A 55 -1.04 -2.34 -13.54
C VAL A 55 -2.03 -2.46 -12.39
N LEU A 56 -2.76 -1.38 -12.07
CA LEU A 56 -3.80 -1.43 -11.04
C LEU A 56 -4.93 -2.42 -11.41
N LYS A 57 -5.37 -2.44 -12.67
CA LYS A 57 -6.38 -3.40 -13.14
C LYS A 57 -5.90 -4.84 -13.10
N SER A 58 -4.60 -5.10 -13.22
CA SER A 58 -4.05 -6.45 -13.10
C SER A 58 -4.02 -6.97 -11.66
N PHE A 59 -4.14 -6.08 -10.66
CA PHE A 59 -4.21 -6.43 -9.26
C PHE A 59 -5.64 -6.69 -8.76
N LEU A 60 -6.61 -5.92 -9.26
CA LEU A 60 -8.03 -5.97 -8.88
C LEU A 60 -8.75 -7.16 -9.53
#